data_AF-A0A821ZP59-F1
#
_entry.id   AF-A0A821ZP59-F1
#
_cell.length_a   1.000
_cell.length_b   1.000
_cell.length_c   1.000
_cell.angle_alpha   90.00
_cell.angle_beta   90.00
_cell.angle_gamma   90.00
#
_symmetry.space_group_name_H-M   'P 1'
#
loop_
_entity.id
_entity.type
_entity.pdbx_description
1 polymer ?
#
loop_
_entity_poly.entity_id
_entity_poly.type
_entity_poly.pdbx_seq_one_letter_code
_entity_poly.pdbx_strand_id
1 'polypeptide(L)'
;MIELPDLKFFISNKNKITKIYLEKFNEIEEIYFFIKFCPRMNYLHINSINNMDIDFCIEEILNKINNDGNQYFYTLCLRIPTVNDKMIEKLKNIINSNKSIVWYSIKYVLDVIYLEWKK
;
A
#
# COMPACT_ATOMS: atom_id res chain seq x y z
N MET A 1 28.39 7.11 12.99
CA MET A 1 28.22 5.77 12.41
C MET A 1 27.48 4.95 13.44
N ILE A 2 26.15 4.84 13.32
CA ILE A 2 25.33 4.11 14.29
C ILE A 2 25.24 2.68 13.78
N GLU A 3 25.92 1.77 14.47
CA GLU A 3 25.83 0.34 14.21
C GLU A 3 24.43 -0.14 14.57
N LEU A 4 23.86 -0.98 13.70
CA LEU A 4 22.58 -1.67 13.84
C LEU A 4 22.80 -3.13 14.29
N PRO A 5 23.14 -3.43 15.56
CA PRO A 5 23.20 -4.82 16.01
C PRO A 5 21.89 -5.31 16.65
N ASP A 6 20.99 -4.43 17.11
CA ASP A 6 19.86 -4.83 17.96
C ASP A 6 18.55 -5.12 17.21
N LEU A 7 18.49 -4.88 15.88
CA LEU A 7 17.29 -5.17 15.09
C LEU A 7 17.05 -6.68 14.85
N LYS A 8 18.00 -7.54 15.23
CA LYS A 8 18.04 -8.96 14.83
C LYS A 8 17.33 -9.96 15.75
N PHE A 9 16.81 -9.58 16.92
CA PHE A 9 16.28 -10.58 17.87
C PHE A 9 14.90 -10.31 18.49
N PHE A 10 14.25 -9.16 18.23
CA PHE A 10 13.03 -8.75 18.96
C PHE A 10 11.74 -8.55 18.15
N ILE A 11 11.72 -8.81 16.83
CA ILE A 11 10.43 -8.93 16.11
C ILE A 11 9.92 -10.35 16.32
N SER A 12 9.48 -10.59 17.56
CA SER A 12 8.85 -11.83 17.96
C SER A 12 7.70 -12.16 17.01
N ASN A 13 7.53 -13.45 16.76
CA ASN A 13 6.44 -14.12 16.04
C ASN A 13 5.01 -13.83 16.61
N LYS A 14 4.84 -12.77 17.42
CA LYS A 14 3.60 -12.37 18.11
C LYS A 14 3.03 -11.01 17.68
N ASN A 15 3.75 -10.16 16.94
CA ASN A 15 3.20 -8.87 16.54
C ASN A 15 2.14 -9.02 15.44
N LYS A 16 0.86 -8.99 15.86
CA LYS A 16 -0.35 -8.98 15.03
C LYS A 16 -0.58 -7.60 14.39
N ILE A 17 0.44 -6.97 13.83
CA ILE A 17 0.24 -5.69 13.14
C ILE A 17 -0.56 -5.98 11.88
N THR A 18 -1.86 -5.79 11.96
CA THR A 18 -2.80 -6.01 10.86
C THR A 18 -3.08 -4.72 10.11
N LYS A 19 -2.99 -3.56 10.78
CA LYS A 19 -3.30 -2.26 10.21
C LYS A 19 -2.12 -1.31 10.38
N ILE A 20 -1.77 -0.61 9.31
CA ILE A 20 -0.75 0.44 9.31
C ILE A 20 -1.35 1.72 8.75
N TYR A 21 -1.07 2.83 9.41
CA TYR A 21 -1.47 4.17 9.01
C TYR A 21 -0.19 5.00 8.87
N LEU A 22 0.13 5.41 7.65
CA LEU A 22 1.24 6.29 7.32
C LEU A 22 0.68 7.68 7.13
N GLU A 23 0.95 8.58 8.08
CA GLU A 23 0.52 9.98 7.97
C GLU A 23 1.27 10.73 6.86
N LYS A 24 2.54 10.36 6.68
CA LYS A 24 3.43 10.78 5.60
C LYS A 24 4.33 9.60 5.28
N PHE A 25 4.64 9.39 4.01
CA PHE A 25 5.72 8.50 3.59
C PHE A 25 6.65 9.32 2.68
N ASN A 26 7.95 9.14 2.83
CA ASN A 26 8.92 9.89 2.04
C ASN A 26 9.39 9.11 0.81
N GLU A 27 9.53 7.79 0.96
CA GLU A 27 10.11 6.88 -0.02
C GLU A 27 9.30 5.60 -0.12
N ILE A 28 9.23 5.01 -1.31
CA ILE A 28 8.45 3.78 -1.57
C ILE A 28 9.01 2.59 -0.76
N GLU A 29 10.30 2.64 -0.45
CA GLU A 29 11.05 1.69 0.38
C GLU A 29 10.44 1.53 1.78
N GLU A 30 9.82 2.57 2.35
CA GLU A 30 9.12 2.49 3.62
C GLU A 30 7.91 1.54 3.53
N ILE A 31 7.16 1.61 2.43
CA ILE A 31 6.01 0.72 2.18
C ILE A 31 6.50 -0.72 2.00
N TYR A 32 7.61 -0.89 1.30
CA TYR A 32 8.23 -2.20 1.08
C TYR A 32 8.71 -2.82 2.39
N PHE A 33 9.28 -2.01 3.28
CA PHE A 33 9.63 -2.43 4.63
C PHE A 33 8.39 -2.96 5.36
N PHE A 34 7.29 -2.22 5.38
CA PHE A 34 6.09 -2.67 6.09
C PHE A 34 5.47 -3.94 5.51
N ILE A 35 5.40 -4.06 4.18
CA ILE A 35 4.91 -5.28 3.52
C ILE A 35 5.75 -6.50 3.93
N LYS A 36 7.07 -6.36 3.98
CA LYS A 36 8.00 -7.44 4.32
C LYS A 36 8.01 -7.79 5.82
N PHE A 37 7.99 -6.79 6.69
CA PHE A 37 8.12 -6.97 8.14
C PHE A 37 6.79 -7.24 8.84
N CYS A 38 5.66 -6.91 8.21
CA CYS A 38 4.32 -7.18 8.73
C CYS A 38 3.58 -8.18 7.81
N PRO A 39 3.97 -9.46 7.79
CA PRO A 39 3.41 -10.45 6.87
C PRO A 39 1.92 -10.77 7.14
N ARG A 40 1.34 -10.30 8.26
CA ARG A 40 -0.10 -10.40 8.57
C ARG A 40 -0.85 -9.08 8.42
N MET A 41 -0.21 -8.05 7.86
CA MET A 41 -0.85 -6.80 7.54
C MET A 41 -1.97 -7.07 6.53
N ASN A 42 -3.19 -6.66 6.88
CA ASN A 42 -4.35 -6.73 6.02
C ASN A 42 -4.83 -5.35 5.53
N TYR A 43 -4.34 -4.28 6.14
CA TYR A 43 -4.75 -2.92 5.86
C TYR A 43 -3.56 -1.97 5.90
N LEU A 44 -3.39 -1.18 4.84
CA LEU A 44 -2.44 -0.07 4.78
C LEU A 44 -3.18 1.20 4.37
N HIS A 45 -3.05 2.27 5.15
CA HIS A 45 -3.55 3.60 4.84
C HIS A 45 -2.41 4.57 4.71
N ILE A 46 -2.34 5.25 3.58
CA ILE A 46 -1.35 6.27 3.29
C ILE A 46 -2.07 7.61 3.14
N ASN A 47 -1.74 8.56 4.02
CA ASN A 47 -2.20 9.92 3.91
C ASN A 47 -1.27 10.74 3.01
N SER A 48 -1.86 11.38 2.00
CA SER A 48 -1.29 12.50 1.25
C SER A 48 0.07 12.24 0.59
N ILE A 49 0.01 12.02 -0.72
CA ILE A 49 1.16 12.01 -1.61
C ILE A 49 1.38 13.44 -2.14
N ASN A 50 1.89 14.36 -1.32
CA ASN A 50 2.18 15.70 -1.85
C ASN A 50 3.38 15.61 -2.81
N ASN A 51 3.19 16.00 -4.07
CA ASN A 51 4.21 16.07 -5.14
C ASN A 51 4.81 14.74 -5.68
N MET A 52 4.38 13.57 -5.25
CA MET A 52 4.82 12.32 -5.91
C MET A 52 3.87 11.99 -7.07
N ASP A 53 4.42 11.37 -8.10
CA ASP A 53 3.62 10.80 -9.19
C ASP A 53 2.77 9.65 -8.62
N ILE A 54 1.49 9.95 -8.38
CA ILE A 54 0.51 9.04 -7.77
C ILE A 54 0.37 7.77 -8.62
N ASP A 55 0.46 7.91 -9.94
CA ASP A 55 0.30 6.79 -10.85
C ASP A 55 1.46 5.81 -10.70
N PHE A 56 2.70 6.34 -10.72
CA PHE A 56 3.90 5.55 -10.48
C PHE A 56 3.91 4.90 -9.09
N CYS A 57 3.53 5.66 -8.06
CA CYS A 57 3.48 5.15 -6.68
C CYS A 57 2.51 3.98 -6.55
N ILE A 58 1.31 4.10 -7.12
CA ILE A 58 0.29 3.04 -7.05
C ILE A 58 0.74 1.81 -7.83
N GLU A 59 1.33 2.00 -9.00
CA GLU A 59 1.89 0.91 -9.80
C GLU A 59 2.96 0.14 -9.02
N GLU A 60 3.90 0.84 -8.38
CA GLU A 60 4.95 0.24 -7.55
C GLU A 60 4.38 -0.54 -6.35
N ILE A 61 3.43 0.05 -5.60
CA ILE A 61 2.80 -0.63 -4.46
C ILE A 61 2.07 -1.90 -4.92
N LEU A 62 1.31 -1.81 -6.00
CA LEU A 62 0.56 -2.95 -6.54
C LEU A 62 1.49 -4.05 -7.01
N ASN A 63 2.53 -3.70 -7.79
CA ASN A 63 3.56 -4.64 -8.23
C ASN A 63 4.19 -5.35 -7.03
N LYS A 64 4.50 -4.60 -5.96
CA LYS A 64 5.10 -5.18 -4.77
C LYS A 64 4.18 -6.15 -4.04
N ILE A 65 2.93 -5.75 -3.78
CA ILE A 65 1.95 -6.60 -3.09
C ILE A 65 1.71 -7.90 -3.89
N ASN A 66 1.62 -7.78 -5.22
CA ASN A 66 1.38 -8.93 -6.09
C ASN A 66 2.58 -9.88 -6.18
N ASN A 67 3.81 -9.34 -6.20
CA ASN A 67 5.03 -10.15 -6.31
C ASN A 67 5.45 -10.78 -4.97
N ASP A 68 5.28 -10.07 -3.85
CA ASP A 68 5.70 -10.57 -2.53
C ASP A 68 4.68 -11.53 -1.89
N GLY A 69 3.51 -11.74 -2.52
CA GLY A 69 2.59 -12.82 -2.17
C GLY A 69 2.00 -12.71 -0.77
N ASN A 70 1.81 -11.50 -0.24
CA ASN A 70 1.19 -11.31 1.08
C ASN A 70 -0.30 -11.66 1.02
N GLN A 71 -0.63 -12.94 1.20
CA GLN A 71 -1.99 -13.51 1.20
C GLN A 71 -2.93 -12.91 2.26
N TYR A 72 -2.39 -12.18 3.24
CA TYR A 72 -3.18 -11.53 4.27
C TYR A 72 -3.56 -10.09 3.89
N PHE A 73 -2.85 -9.49 2.93
CA PHE A 73 -3.13 -8.14 2.48
C PHE A 73 -4.47 -8.07 1.75
N TYR A 74 -5.37 -7.20 2.22
CA TYR A 74 -6.75 -7.13 1.73
C TYR A 74 -7.14 -5.71 1.32
N THR A 75 -6.61 -4.68 1.97
CA THR A 75 -7.02 -3.29 1.72
C THR A 75 -5.84 -2.32 1.68
N LEU A 76 -5.80 -1.52 0.62
CA LEU A 76 -4.96 -0.33 0.51
C LEU A 76 -5.86 0.91 0.46
N CYS A 77 -5.60 1.88 1.33
CA CYS A 77 -6.28 3.17 1.39
C CYS A 77 -5.29 4.27 1.05
N LEU A 78 -5.66 5.12 0.09
CA LEU A 78 -4.85 6.24 -0.36
C LEU A 78 -5.68 7.50 -0.23
N ARG A 79 -5.32 8.35 0.72
CA ARG A 79 -5.94 9.67 0.84
C ARG A 79 -5.22 10.63 -0.08
N ILE A 80 -5.93 11.13 -1.09
CA ILE A 80 -5.42 12.07 -2.07
C ILE A 80 -6.34 13.29 -2.00
N PRO A 81 -5.98 14.36 -1.28
CA PRO A 81 -6.86 15.51 -1.03
C PRO A 81 -7.37 16.20 -2.30
N THR A 82 -6.68 16.03 -3.42
CA THR A 82 -6.97 16.66 -4.72
C THR A 82 -7.56 15.69 -5.74
N VAL A 83 -7.95 14.49 -5.31
CA VAL A 83 -8.48 13.44 -6.19
C VAL A 83 -9.78 13.88 -6.86
N ASN A 84 -9.88 13.58 -8.15
CA ASN A 84 -11.05 13.84 -8.98
C ASN A 84 -11.39 12.61 -9.84
N ASP A 85 -12.53 12.65 -10.51
CA ASP A 85 -13.02 11.54 -11.32
C ASP A 85 -12.04 11.11 -12.41
N LYS A 86 -11.32 12.05 -13.03
CA LYS A 86 -10.32 11.76 -14.06
C LYS A 86 -9.13 10.97 -13.50
N MET A 87 -8.66 11.32 -12.29
CA MET A 87 -7.63 10.55 -11.60
C MET A 87 -8.12 9.14 -11.26
N ILE A 88 -9.38 9.01 -10.80
CA ILE A 88 -9.99 7.70 -10.52
C ILE A 88 -10.09 6.85 -11.78
N GLU A 89 -10.51 7.41 -12.92
CA GLU A 89 -10.52 6.70 -14.21
C GLU A 89 -9.12 6.27 -14.65
N LYS A 90 -8.11 7.14 -14.46
CA LYS A 90 -6.72 6.79 -14.77
C LYS A 90 -6.24 5.60 -13.92
N LEU A 91 -6.56 5.60 -12.62
CA LEU A 91 -6.23 4.49 -11.72
C LEU A 91 -6.95 3.20 -12.09
N LYS A 92 -8.23 3.27 -12.45
CA LYS A 92 -8.97 2.13 -13.01
C LYS A 92 -8.25 1.55 -14.23
N ASN A 93 -7.77 2.41 -15.12
CA ASN A 93 -7.04 1.97 -16.30
C ASN A 93 -5.72 1.30 -15.95
N ILE A 94 -4.92 1.87 -15.03
CA ILE A 94 -3.64 1.28 -14.57
C ILE A 94 -3.88 -0.10 -13.95
N ILE A 95 -4.89 -0.22 -13.08
CA ILE A 95 -5.24 -1.48 -12.42
C ILE A 95 -5.71 -2.52 -13.46
N ASN A 96 -6.56 -2.11 -14.40
CA ASN A 96 -7.05 -3.00 -15.46
C ASN A 96 -5.95 -3.41 -16.45
N SER A 97 -5.00 -2.51 -16.77
CA SER A 97 -3.89 -2.79 -17.68
C SER A 97 -2.83 -3.70 -17.06
N ASN A 98 -2.62 -3.59 -15.75
CA ASN A 98 -1.61 -4.38 -15.05
C ASN A 98 -1.95 -5.87 -14.92
N LYS A 99 -3.11 -6.34 -15.42
CA LYS A 99 -3.52 -7.76 -15.57
C LYS A 99 -3.03 -8.66 -14.43
N SER A 100 -2.98 -8.14 -13.22
CA SER A 100 -2.50 -8.90 -12.08
C SER A 100 -3.62 -9.87 -11.72
N ILE A 101 -3.24 -11.11 -11.39
CA ILE A 101 -4.08 -12.30 -11.24
C ILE A 101 -5.19 -12.15 -10.17
N VAL A 102 -5.30 -10.98 -9.54
CA VAL A 102 -6.17 -10.72 -8.40
C VAL A 102 -7.22 -9.67 -8.75
N TRP A 103 -8.46 -9.93 -8.37
CA TRP A 103 -9.58 -9.03 -8.61
C TRP A 103 -9.62 -7.95 -7.52
N TYR A 104 -9.57 -6.68 -7.92
CA TYR A 104 -9.70 -5.55 -7.00
C TYR A 104 -11.09 -4.91 -7.14
N SER A 105 -11.68 -4.46 -6.03
CA SER A 105 -12.72 -3.44 -6.04
C SER A 105 -12.14 -2.08 -5.68
N ILE A 106 -12.55 -1.07 -6.43
CA ILE A 106 -12.15 0.33 -6.22
C ILE A 106 -13.37 1.05 -5.65
N LYS A 107 -13.21 1.65 -4.47
CA LYS A 107 -14.24 2.48 -3.84
C LYS A 107 -13.65 3.85 -3.52
N TYR A 108 -14.44 4.90 -3.71
CA TYR A 108 -14.05 6.27 -3.42
C TYR A 108 -15.01 6.91 -2.42
N VAL A 109 -14.46 7.46 -1.33
CA VAL A 109 -15.20 8.17 -0.28
C VAL A 109 -14.26 9.22 0.29
N LEU A 110 -14.69 10.45 0.52
CA LEU A 110 -13.90 11.35 1.39
C LEU A 110 -12.95 12.33 0.71
N ASP A 111 -12.33 11.91 -0.41
CA ASP A 111 -10.90 12.12 -0.77
C ASP A 111 -10.00 10.86 -0.62
N VAL A 112 -10.58 9.73 -0.22
CA VAL A 112 -9.86 8.45 -0.03
C VAL A 112 -10.26 7.43 -1.11
N ILE A 113 -9.25 6.87 -1.76
CA ILE A 113 -9.38 5.73 -2.66
C ILE A 113 -9.08 4.45 -1.88
N TYR A 114 -10.01 3.51 -1.94
CA TYR A 114 -9.90 2.17 -1.37
C TYR A 114 -9.70 1.18 -2.50
N LEU A 115 -8.63 0.39 -2.39
CA LEU A 115 -8.37 -0.78 -3.22
C LEU A 115 -8.53 -2.01 -2.33
N GLU A 116 -9.51 -2.86 -2.65
CA GLU A 116 -9.84 -4.06 -1.87
C GLU A 116 -9.68 -5.31 -2.72
N TRP A 117 -8.86 -6.25 -2.28
CA TRP A 117 -8.60 -7.51 -2.97
C TRP A 117 -9.74 -8.48 -2.69
N LYS A 118 -10.40 -9.04 -3.70
CA LYS A 118 -11.38 -10.11 -3.49
C LYS A 118 -10.65 -11.42 -3.20
N LYS A 119 -10.96 -12.03 -2.06
CA LYS A 119 -10.55 -13.41 -1.76
C LYS A 119 -11.50 -14.42 -2.38
#